data_AF-A0A565AKH7-F1
#
_entry.id   AF-A0A565AKH7-F1
#
_cell.length_a   1.000
_cell.length_b   1.000
_cell.length_c   1.000
_cell.angle_alpha   90.00
_cell.angle_beta   90.00
_cell.angle_gamma   90.00
#
_symmetry.space_group_name_H-M   'P 1'
#
loop_
_entity.id
_entity.type
_entity.pdbx_description
1 polymer ?
#
loop_
_entity_poly.entity_id
_entity_poly.type
_entity_poly.pdbx_seq_one_letter_code
_entity_poly.pdbx_strand_id
1 'polypeptide(L)'
;MPVTVKVVRIVLRILTFRLGTLLLCGLLSFDKKNWPSLLKFSDISLEKREKILQRWNIQWYNPLARIAFLMIKAMFLFYYFTWTNENSENPAWDAIGYGVDIGTNDDVEQEERPLDKGIIATAKEDEMTMKQRMINKGLQVTEDRESDTYKIECDAVVVGSACGGGVAAANLAKSGLRVVVLEKGNYFVPQDYSTLEGPSMFEMFELNSLLMTHDGRFRFMAGSTVGGGSVVNWAASLKTPDAIIEEWSVDLGIPIFSRENYKAAMYTVCKRLVVPRNSSEKHYCGSCSSGCKTGDKRGTDSTWLVDAVNNNALILTQCKAEKLILVDNDAEERRETGLKKKMFGSDSFSIQPNQKEASDQCQSDSCGLRLAYDTGTVDFERVEESKHWSRTPYPPYPDGLGILPR
;
A
#
# COMPACT_ATOMS: atom_id res chain seq x y z
N MET A 1 -17.50 -5.09 -7.02
CA MET A 1 -16.73 -6.14 -7.75
C MET A 1 -15.66 -5.50 -8.62
N PRO A 2 -14.37 -5.83 -8.40
CA PRO A 2 -13.26 -5.36 -9.23
C PRO A 2 -13.52 -5.63 -10.71
N VAL A 3 -13.14 -4.71 -11.59
CA VAL A 3 -13.25 -4.84 -13.07
C VAL A 3 -12.70 -6.20 -13.54
N THR A 4 -11.62 -6.63 -12.91
CA THR A 4 -10.96 -7.93 -13.06
C THR A 4 -11.90 -9.13 -12.94
N VAL A 5 -12.71 -9.18 -11.88
CA VAL A 5 -13.65 -10.29 -11.63
C VAL A 5 -14.74 -10.30 -12.69
N LYS A 6 -15.19 -9.12 -13.14
CA LYS A 6 -16.17 -8.99 -14.23
C LYS A 6 -15.59 -9.52 -15.55
N VAL A 7 -14.34 -9.17 -15.88
CA VAL A 7 -13.66 -9.65 -17.10
C VAL A 7 -13.52 -11.17 -17.12
N VAL A 8 -13.01 -11.76 -16.02
CA VAL A 8 -12.87 -13.23 -15.91
C VAL A 8 -14.24 -13.90 -16.04
N ARG A 9 -15.27 -13.39 -15.36
CA ARG A 9 -16.63 -13.94 -15.42
C ARG A 9 -17.22 -13.86 -16.84
N ILE A 10 -16.99 -12.77 -17.56
CA ILE A 10 -17.42 -12.61 -18.96
C ILE A 10 -16.73 -13.65 -19.84
N VAL A 11 -15.41 -13.80 -19.73
CA VAL A 11 -14.64 -14.78 -20.52
C VAL A 11 -15.09 -16.21 -20.22
N LEU A 12 -15.24 -16.58 -18.95
CA LEU A 12 -15.74 -17.90 -18.57
C LEU A 12 -17.15 -18.16 -19.11
N ARG A 13 -18.04 -17.16 -19.10
CA ARG A 13 -19.37 -17.26 -19.72
C ARG A 13 -19.29 -17.44 -21.24
N ILE A 14 -18.40 -16.71 -21.93
CA ILE A 14 -18.22 -16.86 -23.38
C ILE A 14 -17.74 -18.29 -23.72
N LEU A 15 -16.85 -18.86 -22.91
CA LEU A 15 -16.31 -20.21 -23.10
C LEU A 15 -17.35 -21.34 -22.90
N THR A 16 -18.52 -21.08 -22.30
CA THR A 16 -19.58 -22.09 -22.19
C THR A 16 -20.35 -22.30 -23.49
N PHE A 17 -20.26 -21.34 -24.42
CA PHE A 17 -20.90 -21.39 -25.73
C PHE A 17 -19.90 -21.84 -26.81
N ARG A 18 -20.36 -22.63 -27.78
CA ARG A 18 -19.55 -23.11 -28.91
C ARG A 18 -18.96 -21.94 -29.72
N LEU A 19 -19.81 -20.99 -30.13
CA LEU A 19 -19.39 -19.80 -30.87
C LEU A 19 -18.44 -18.89 -30.05
N GLY A 20 -18.66 -18.79 -28.74
CA GLY A 20 -17.77 -18.06 -27.86
C GLY A 20 -16.40 -18.73 -27.70
N THR A 21 -16.38 -20.06 -27.67
CA THR A 21 -15.15 -20.86 -27.71
C THR A 21 -14.41 -20.64 -29.03
N LEU A 22 -15.10 -20.57 -30.18
CA LEU A 22 -14.46 -20.21 -31.45
C LEU A 22 -13.86 -18.80 -31.41
N LEU A 23 -14.60 -17.82 -30.88
CA LEU A 23 -14.15 -16.43 -30.76
C LEU A 23 -12.86 -16.31 -29.93
N LEU A 24 -12.78 -17.00 -28.80
CA LEU A 24 -11.65 -16.87 -27.88
C LEU A 24 -10.51 -17.86 -28.15
N CYS A 25 -10.81 -19.04 -28.66
CA CYS A 25 -9.84 -20.14 -28.84
C CYS A 25 -9.42 -20.37 -30.30
N GLY A 26 -10.10 -19.72 -31.25
CA GLY A 26 -9.85 -19.85 -32.68
C GLY A 26 -10.08 -21.27 -33.19
N LEU A 27 -9.41 -21.64 -34.29
CA LEU A 27 -9.61 -22.91 -34.99
C LEU A 27 -9.30 -24.17 -34.15
N LEU A 28 -8.62 -24.02 -33.01
CA LEU A 28 -8.35 -25.14 -32.09
C LEU A 28 -9.63 -25.68 -31.43
N SER A 29 -10.73 -24.92 -31.48
CA SER A 29 -12.05 -25.31 -30.98
C SER A 29 -12.81 -26.32 -31.85
N PHE A 30 -12.35 -26.59 -33.08
CA PHE A 30 -12.98 -27.59 -33.93
C PHE A 30 -12.56 -29.02 -33.56
N ASP A 31 -13.53 -29.93 -33.63
CA ASP A 31 -13.28 -31.36 -33.58
C ASP A 31 -12.68 -31.82 -34.92
N LYS A 32 -11.52 -32.49 -34.84
CA LYS A 32 -10.88 -33.09 -36.02
C LYS A 32 -11.57 -34.38 -36.45
N LYS A 33 -12.24 -35.08 -35.53
CA LYS A 33 -12.91 -36.37 -35.79
C LYS A 33 -14.26 -36.16 -36.47
N ASN A 34 -15.01 -35.14 -36.07
CA ASN A 34 -16.34 -34.83 -36.58
C ASN A 34 -16.39 -33.46 -37.26
N TRP A 35 -15.52 -33.17 -38.22
CA TRP A 35 -15.47 -31.86 -38.89
C TRP A 35 -16.78 -31.54 -39.64
N PRO A 36 -17.34 -30.32 -39.57
CA PRO A 36 -16.86 -29.11 -38.86
C PRO A 36 -17.57 -28.88 -37.51
N SER A 37 -17.65 -29.89 -36.64
CA SER A 37 -18.27 -29.76 -35.32
C SER A 37 -17.44 -28.86 -34.40
N LEU A 38 -18.12 -27.88 -33.82
CA LEU A 38 -17.52 -26.90 -32.91
C LEU A 38 -17.73 -27.33 -31.45
N LEU A 39 -16.64 -27.40 -30.69
CA LEU A 39 -16.66 -27.84 -29.30
C LEU A 39 -16.80 -26.64 -28.35
N LYS A 40 -17.43 -26.87 -27.18
CA LYS A 40 -17.28 -25.95 -26.04
C LYS A 40 -15.89 -26.10 -25.46
N PHE A 41 -15.39 -25.10 -24.74
CA PHE A 41 -14.05 -25.17 -24.16
C PHE A 41 -13.82 -26.41 -23.29
N SER A 42 -14.81 -26.80 -22.47
CA SER A 42 -14.76 -28.00 -21.61
C SER A 42 -14.57 -29.31 -22.36
N ASP A 43 -15.04 -29.36 -23.61
CA ASP A 43 -15.11 -30.57 -24.43
C ASP A 43 -13.85 -30.73 -25.32
N ILE A 44 -12.98 -29.70 -25.34
CA ILE A 44 -11.69 -29.73 -26.05
C ILE A 44 -10.70 -30.62 -25.29
N SER A 45 -9.89 -31.40 -26.01
CA SER A 45 -8.83 -32.21 -25.40
C SER A 45 -7.86 -31.37 -24.55
N LEU A 46 -7.31 -31.96 -23.49
CA LEU A 46 -6.40 -31.27 -22.57
C LEU A 46 -5.24 -30.58 -23.31
N GLU A 47 -4.54 -31.32 -24.17
CA GLU A 47 -3.41 -30.80 -24.98
C GLU A 47 -3.79 -29.56 -25.82
N LYS A 48 -5.00 -29.56 -26.40
CA LYS A 48 -5.49 -28.41 -27.18
C LYS A 48 -5.83 -27.23 -26.27
N ARG A 49 -6.47 -27.48 -25.10
CA ARG A 49 -6.76 -26.43 -24.11
C ARG A 49 -5.48 -25.78 -23.60
N GLU A 50 -4.43 -26.55 -23.31
CA GLU A 50 -3.13 -26.03 -22.91
C GLU A 50 -2.51 -25.14 -23.99
N LYS A 51 -2.51 -25.59 -25.26
CA LYS A 51 -2.04 -24.77 -26.39
C LYS A 51 -2.83 -23.47 -26.55
N ILE A 52 -4.14 -23.49 -26.32
CA ILE A 52 -4.98 -22.27 -26.33
C ILE A 52 -4.54 -21.31 -25.22
N LEU A 53 -4.40 -21.79 -23.98
CA LEU A 53 -3.99 -20.97 -22.85
C LEU A 53 -2.57 -20.40 -23.02
N GLN A 54 -1.63 -21.19 -23.55
CA GLN A 54 -0.29 -20.72 -23.91
C GLN A 54 -0.34 -19.61 -24.97
N ARG A 55 -1.22 -19.72 -25.98
CA ARG A 55 -1.44 -18.64 -26.96
C ARG A 55 -2.00 -17.38 -26.30
N TRP A 56 -2.94 -17.53 -25.35
CA TRP A 56 -3.49 -16.38 -24.62
C TRP A 56 -2.42 -15.58 -23.88
N ASN A 57 -1.36 -16.22 -23.40
CA ASN A 57 -0.24 -15.53 -22.75
C ASN A 57 0.53 -14.58 -23.67
N ILE A 58 0.67 -14.92 -24.96
CA ILE A 58 1.60 -14.24 -25.90
C ILE A 58 0.86 -13.36 -26.92
N GLN A 59 -0.39 -13.68 -27.24
CA GLN A 59 -1.14 -13.01 -28.31
C GLN A 59 -1.38 -11.51 -28.05
N TRP A 60 -1.40 -10.71 -29.12
CA TRP A 60 -1.70 -9.27 -29.06
C TRP A 60 -3.09 -8.92 -29.60
N TYR A 61 -3.63 -9.71 -30.54
CA TYR A 61 -4.88 -9.43 -31.25
C TYR A 61 -6.17 -9.78 -30.46
N ASN A 62 -6.06 -10.55 -29.37
CA ASN A 62 -7.18 -10.85 -28.49
C ASN A 62 -6.82 -10.45 -27.04
N PRO A 63 -6.90 -9.15 -26.71
CA PRO A 63 -6.52 -8.63 -25.40
C PRO A 63 -7.43 -9.15 -24.29
N LEU A 64 -8.71 -9.41 -24.57
CA LEU A 64 -9.67 -9.92 -23.59
C LEU A 64 -9.26 -11.30 -23.08
N ALA A 65 -8.95 -12.22 -23.98
CA ALA A 65 -8.49 -13.57 -23.64
C ALA A 65 -7.12 -13.54 -22.93
N ARG A 66 -6.21 -12.66 -23.36
CA ARG A 66 -4.91 -12.49 -22.71
C ARG A 66 -5.04 -11.97 -21.28
N ILE A 67 -5.80 -10.90 -21.06
CA ILE A 67 -6.03 -10.33 -19.73
C ILE A 67 -6.69 -11.40 -18.85
N ALA A 68 -7.73 -12.08 -19.33
CA ALA A 68 -8.36 -13.14 -18.57
C ALA A 68 -7.40 -14.29 -18.22
N PHE A 69 -6.52 -14.71 -19.13
CA PHE A 69 -5.49 -15.71 -18.82
C PHE A 69 -4.54 -15.24 -17.72
N LEU A 70 -4.00 -14.02 -17.84
CA LEU A 70 -3.07 -13.47 -16.84
C LEU A 70 -3.74 -13.37 -15.47
N MET A 71 -5.00 -12.95 -15.42
CA MET A 71 -5.77 -12.87 -14.19
C MET A 71 -6.07 -14.24 -13.60
N ILE A 72 -6.52 -15.21 -14.40
CA ILE A 72 -6.77 -16.58 -13.93
C ILE A 72 -5.47 -17.20 -13.42
N LYS A 73 -4.36 -17.06 -14.17
CA LYS A 73 -3.05 -17.56 -13.75
C LYS A 73 -2.60 -16.92 -12.43
N ALA A 74 -2.73 -15.60 -12.31
CA ALA A 74 -2.37 -14.89 -11.09
C ALA A 74 -3.24 -15.34 -9.91
N MET A 75 -4.56 -15.41 -10.08
CA MET A 75 -5.48 -15.86 -9.03
C MET A 75 -5.23 -17.31 -8.63
N PHE A 76 -5.07 -18.22 -9.59
CA PHE A 76 -4.81 -19.63 -9.30
C PHE A 76 -3.49 -19.80 -8.57
N LEU A 77 -2.38 -19.26 -9.08
CA LEU A 77 -1.09 -19.42 -8.40
C LEU A 77 -1.07 -18.74 -7.03
N PHE A 78 -1.72 -17.59 -6.91
CA PHE A 78 -1.82 -16.88 -5.64
C PHE A 78 -2.65 -17.69 -4.64
N TYR A 79 -3.96 -17.86 -4.89
CA TYR A 79 -4.84 -18.55 -3.96
C TYR A 79 -4.42 -19.99 -3.70
N TYR A 80 -3.95 -20.73 -4.70
CA TYR A 80 -3.58 -22.13 -4.51
C TYR A 80 -2.43 -22.29 -3.51
N PHE A 81 -1.45 -21.37 -3.50
CA PHE A 81 -0.29 -21.48 -2.61
C PHE A 81 -0.40 -20.62 -1.35
N THR A 82 -1.20 -19.55 -1.32
CA THR A 82 -1.29 -18.64 -0.18
C THR A 82 -2.57 -18.77 0.64
N TRP A 83 -3.61 -19.42 0.11
CA TRP A 83 -4.86 -19.59 0.84
C TRP A 83 -4.70 -20.65 1.92
N THR A 84 -5.13 -20.32 3.14
CA THR A 84 -5.17 -21.24 4.26
C THR A 84 -6.57 -21.36 4.82
N ASN A 85 -6.86 -22.50 5.45
CA ASN A 85 -8.06 -22.70 6.24
C ASN A 85 -7.96 -21.96 7.61
N GLU A 86 -8.97 -22.12 8.45
CA GLU A 86 -9.03 -21.55 9.81
C GLU A 86 -7.88 -22.02 10.72
N ASN A 87 -7.29 -23.18 10.42
CA ASN A 87 -6.14 -23.74 11.13
C ASN A 87 -4.80 -23.30 10.53
N SER A 88 -4.79 -22.36 9.59
CA SER A 88 -3.57 -21.90 8.90
C SER A 88 -2.86 -22.98 8.06
N GLU A 89 -3.62 -23.96 7.58
CA GLU A 89 -3.12 -25.06 6.73
C GLU A 89 -3.48 -24.85 5.25
N ASN A 90 -2.62 -25.33 4.35
CA ASN A 90 -2.89 -25.40 2.91
C ASN A 90 -2.66 -26.83 2.39
N PRO A 91 -3.67 -27.49 1.79
CA PRO A 91 -3.54 -28.86 1.27
C PRO A 91 -2.47 -29.06 0.19
N ALA A 92 -2.09 -28.00 -0.52
CA ALA A 92 -1.06 -28.05 -1.55
C ALA A 92 0.37 -28.12 -0.99
N TRP A 93 0.58 -27.63 0.24
CA TRP A 93 1.91 -27.55 0.85
C TRP A 93 2.48 -28.93 1.14
N ASP A 94 1.66 -29.84 1.68
CA ASP A 94 2.06 -31.23 1.92
C ASP A 94 2.50 -31.93 0.63
N ALA A 95 1.78 -31.70 -0.46
CA ALA A 95 2.06 -32.31 -1.76
C ALA A 95 3.39 -31.87 -2.37
N ILE A 96 3.91 -30.69 -1.98
CA ILE A 96 5.20 -30.16 -2.44
C ILE A 96 6.29 -30.23 -1.36
N GLY A 97 6.01 -30.83 -0.20
CA GLY A 97 6.94 -30.91 0.93
C GLY A 97 7.29 -29.55 1.55
N TYR A 98 6.37 -28.59 1.48
CA TYR A 98 6.55 -27.26 2.09
C TYR A 98 5.98 -27.28 3.51
N GLY A 99 6.86 -27.16 4.51
CA GLY A 99 6.45 -27.02 5.92
C GLY A 99 6.55 -25.57 6.35
N VAL A 100 5.54 -25.08 7.07
CA VAL A 100 5.59 -23.76 7.71
C VAL A 100 5.64 -23.94 9.21
N ASP A 101 6.64 -23.34 9.85
CA ASP A 101 6.62 -23.17 11.30
C ASP A 101 5.68 -22.00 11.61
N ILE A 102 4.49 -22.32 12.11
CA ILE A 102 3.47 -21.31 12.41
C ILE A 102 3.84 -20.54 13.70
N GLY A 103 4.76 -21.06 14.53
CA GLY A 103 5.17 -20.47 15.80
C GLY A 103 3.99 -20.30 16.75
N THR A 104 3.94 -21.06 17.84
CA THR A 104 2.97 -20.80 18.90
C THR A 104 3.36 -19.50 19.61
N ASN A 105 2.54 -18.46 19.46
CA ASN A 105 2.70 -17.18 20.17
C ASN A 105 2.42 -17.31 21.69
N ASP A 106 2.25 -18.52 22.20
CA ASP A 106 1.66 -18.81 23.51
C ASP A 106 2.57 -18.43 24.70
N ASP A 107 3.87 -18.20 24.46
CA ASP A 107 4.87 -17.94 25.51
C ASP A 107 5.45 -16.51 25.53
N VAL A 108 4.94 -15.58 24.70
CA VAL A 108 5.44 -14.19 24.71
C VAL A 108 4.59 -13.37 25.68
N GLU A 109 5.19 -12.95 26.80
CA GLU A 109 4.56 -11.98 27.71
C GLU A 109 4.01 -10.80 26.91
N GLN A 110 2.78 -10.37 27.23
CA GLN A 110 2.18 -9.16 26.65
C GLN A 110 2.98 -7.93 27.09
N GLU A 111 4.08 -7.66 26.41
CA GLU A 111 4.79 -6.40 26.53
C GLU A 111 3.89 -5.25 26.07
N GLU A 112 4.03 -4.10 26.74
CA GLU A 112 3.31 -2.88 26.38
C GLU A 112 3.61 -2.53 24.91
N ARG A 113 2.58 -2.48 24.05
CA ARG A 113 2.77 -2.22 22.62
C ARG A 113 3.30 -0.78 22.45
N PRO A 114 4.40 -0.55 21.70
CA PRO A 114 5.11 0.74 21.68
C PRO A 114 4.27 1.98 21.36
N LEU A 115 3.26 1.86 20.49
CA LEU A 115 2.44 2.98 20.03
C LEU A 115 1.07 3.11 20.72
N ASP A 116 0.69 2.20 21.63
CA ASP A 116 -0.66 2.18 22.23
C ASP A 116 -1.01 3.47 22.98
N LYS A 117 0.00 4.15 23.52
CA LYS A 117 -0.18 5.45 24.19
C LYS A 117 -0.70 6.52 23.22
N GLY A 118 -0.31 6.48 21.94
CA GLY A 118 -0.70 7.47 20.94
C GLY A 118 -1.74 7.00 19.92
N ILE A 119 -2.03 5.71 19.84
CA ILE A 119 -2.97 5.18 18.86
C ILE A 119 -4.43 5.39 19.27
N ILE A 120 -5.23 5.75 18.27
CA ILE A 120 -6.68 5.79 18.31
C ILE A 120 -7.17 4.98 17.10
N ALA A 121 -7.80 3.83 17.35
CA ALA A 121 -8.32 2.95 16.30
C ALA A 121 -9.75 3.31 15.93
N THR A 122 -10.03 3.47 14.64
CA THR A 122 -11.32 4.04 14.20
C THR A 122 -12.32 3.04 13.61
N ALA A 123 -11.90 1.84 13.17
CA ALA A 123 -12.76 0.97 12.35
C ALA A 123 -13.78 0.07 13.09
N LYS A 124 -13.90 0.17 14.41
CA LYS A 124 -14.76 -0.76 15.20
C LYS A 124 -15.53 -0.09 16.34
N GLU A 125 -15.59 1.23 16.36
CA GLU A 125 -16.19 1.97 17.46
C GLU A 125 -17.49 2.66 17.01
N ASP A 126 -18.46 2.75 17.92
CA ASP A 126 -19.56 3.67 17.73
C ASP A 126 -19.04 5.12 17.77
N GLU A 127 -19.75 6.03 17.09
CA GLU A 127 -19.33 7.43 16.92
C GLU A 127 -19.14 8.17 18.25
N MET A 128 -19.98 7.86 19.25
CA MET A 128 -19.87 8.46 20.59
C MET A 128 -18.61 8.00 21.33
N THR A 129 -18.25 6.72 21.23
CA THR A 129 -17.04 6.13 21.83
C THR A 129 -15.78 6.70 21.19
N MET A 130 -15.79 6.86 19.86
CA MET A 130 -14.65 7.41 19.13
C MET A 130 -14.36 8.86 19.50
N LYS A 131 -15.40 9.73 19.51
CA LYS A 131 -15.26 11.13 19.95
C LYS A 131 -14.73 11.21 21.38
N GLN A 132 -15.29 10.41 22.29
CA GLN A 132 -14.85 10.40 23.68
C GLN A 132 -13.40 9.90 23.82
N ARG A 133 -12.97 8.91 23.04
CA ARG A 133 -11.57 8.47 23.02
C ARG A 133 -10.62 9.55 22.54
N MET A 134 -10.96 10.26 21.47
CA MET A 134 -10.15 11.38 20.97
C MET A 134 -9.99 12.46 22.06
N ILE A 135 -11.08 12.83 22.73
CA ILE A 135 -11.06 13.79 23.85
C ILE A 135 -10.22 13.27 25.01
N ASN A 136 -10.38 12.00 25.41
CA ASN A 136 -9.64 11.38 26.50
C ASN A 136 -8.13 11.29 26.23
N LYS A 137 -7.73 11.20 24.95
CA LYS A 137 -6.33 11.25 24.50
C LYS A 137 -5.79 12.68 24.36
N GLY A 138 -6.62 13.71 24.62
CA GLY A 138 -6.21 15.11 24.64
C GLY A 138 -6.46 15.88 23.35
N LEU A 139 -7.21 15.33 22.39
CA LEU A 139 -7.63 16.08 21.19
C LEU A 139 -8.79 17.01 21.51
N GLN A 140 -8.73 18.21 20.94
CA GLN A 140 -9.88 19.11 20.91
C GLN A 140 -10.71 18.76 19.68
N VAL A 141 -11.95 18.32 19.90
CA VAL A 141 -12.84 17.82 18.84
C VAL A 141 -14.16 18.57 18.89
N THR A 142 -14.51 19.22 17.79
CA THR A 142 -15.82 19.85 17.58
C THR A 142 -16.62 19.09 16.53
N GLU A 143 -17.94 19.05 16.69
CA GLU A 143 -18.84 18.31 15.80
C GLU A 143 -19.58 19.30 14.90
N ASP A 144 -19.55 19.04 13.61
CA ASP A 144 -20.24 19.79 12.58
C ASP A 144 -21.41 18.95 12.08
N ARG A 145 -22.59 19.21 12.66
CA ARG A 145 -23.81 18.44 12.40
C ARG A 145 -24.38 18.65 10.99
N GLU A 146 -24.01 19.73 10.31
CA GLU A 146 -24.49 20.00 8.95
C GLU A 146 -23.75 19.14 7.93
N SER A 147 -22.45 18.97 8.13
CA SER A 147 -21.58 18.18 7.23
C SER A 147 -21.35 16.74 7.70
N ASP A 148 -21.91 16.36 8.84
CA ASP A 148 -21.70 15.07 9.51
C ASP A 148 -20.18 14.79 9.69
N THR A 149 -19.45 15.79 10.21
CA THR A 149 -17.99 15.73 10.39
C THR A 149 -17.55 16.07 11.82
N TYR A 150 -16.39 15.56 12.21
CA TYR A 150 -15.64 15.98 13.37
C TYR A 150 -14.45 16.84 12.97
N LYS A 151 -14.35 18.06 13.51
CA LYS A 151 -13.20 18.94 13.38
C LYS A 151 -12.24 18.68 14.55
N ILE A 152 -11.02 18.30 14.24
CA ILE A 152 -9.97 18.01 15.24
C ILE A 152 -8.95 19.13 15.17
N GLU A 153 -8.64 19.76 16.30
CA GLU A 153 -7.61 20.78 16.36
C GLU A 153 -6.21 20.20 16.57
N CYS A 154 -5.24 20.66 15.78
CA CYS A 154 -3.84 20.25 15.84
C CYS A 154 -2.95 21.30 15.15
N ASP A 155 -1.67 21.40 15.51
CA ASP A 155 -0.75 22.35 14.86
C ASP A 155 -0.16 21.78 13.57
N ALA A 156 -0.18 20.44 13.41
CA ALA A 156 0.21 19.78 12.19
C ALA A 156 -0.53 18.44 12.00
N VAL A 157 -0.96 18.19 10.76
CA VAL A 157 -1.50 16.90 10.33
C VAL A 157 -0.52 16.22 9.37
N VAL A 158 -0.20 14.96 9.66
CA VAL A 158 0.67 14.12 8.81
C VAL A 158 -0.20 13.05 8.15
N VAL A 159 -0.28 13.08 6.83
CA VAL A 159 -1.05 12.10 6.06
C VAL A 159 -0.15 10.93 5.65
N GLY A 160 -0.39 9.76 6.26
CA GLY A 160 0.37 8.53 6.08
C GLY A 160 1.53 8.42 7.07
N SER A 161 1.69 7.25 7.69
CA SER A 161 2.66 7.02 8.76
C SER A 161 3.98 6.36 8.31
N ALA A 162 4.17 6.21 7.00
CA ALA A 162 5.32 5.53 6.38
C ALA A 162 6.66 6.29 6.56
N CYS A 163 7.70 5.89 5.81
CA CYS A 163 9.07 6.43 5.92
C CYS A 163 9.16 7.96 6.06
N GLY A 164 8.45 8.71 5.21
CA GLY A 164 8.44 10.17 5.27
C GLY A 164 7.59 10.72 6.42
N GLY A 165 6.38 10.19 6.58
CA GLY A 165 5.41 10.68 7.56
C GLY A 165 5.82 10.42 9.00
N GLY A 166 6.36 9.23 9.31
CA GLY A 166 6.86 8.93 10.64
C GLY A 166 8.01 9.84 11.06
N VAL A 167 8.95 10.10 10.15
CA VAL A 167 10.07 11.02 10.41
C VAL A 167 9.57 12.46 10.59
N ALA A 168 8.64 12.92 9.75
CA ALA A 168 8.05 14.25 9.88
C ALA A 168 7.31 14.41 11.22
N ALA A 169 6.45 13.45 11.56
CA ALA A 169 5.68 13.44 12.80
C ALA A 169 6.60 13.51 14.03
N ALA A 170 7.68 12.72 14.05
CA ALA A 170 8.64 12.73 15.15
C ALA A 170 9.31 14.10 15.34
N ASN A 171 9.75 14.74 14.26
CA ASN A 171 10.44 16.04 14.34
C ASN A 171 9.48 17.18 14.72
N LEU A 172 8.25 17.17 14.17
CA LEU A 172 7.22 18.15 14.50
C LEU A 172 6.79 18.02 15.97
N ALA A 173 6.50 16.80 16.43
CA ALA A 173 6.09 16.55 17.82
C ALA A 173 7.21 16.90 18.81
N LYS A 174 8.46 16.54 18.50
CA LYS A 174 9.63 16.92 19.30
C LYS A 174 9.84 18.43 19.42
N SER A 175 9.32 19.20 18.45
CA SER A 175 9.34 20.67 18.48
C SER A 175 8.22 21.27 19.34
N GLY A 176 7.40 20.44 19.98
CA GLY A 176 6.31 20.87 20.86
C GLY A 176 4.97 21.07 20.15
N LEU A 177 4.87 20.71 18.86
CA LEU A 177 3.63 20.82 18.09
C LEU A 177 2.66 19.69 18.43
N ARG A 178 1.36 20.00 18.46
CA ARG A 178 0.27 19.03 18.53
C ARG A 178 0.14 18.34 17.17
N VAL A 179 0.71 17.15 17.04
CA VAL A 179 0.74 16.40 15.78
C VAL A 179 -0.33 15.31 15.76
N VAL A 180 -1.11 15.27 14.68
CA VAL A 180 -2.01 14.14 14.38
C VAL A 180 -1.56 13.44 13.10
N VAL A 181 -1.38 12.13 13.18
CA VAL A 181 -1.02 11.28 12.04
C VAL A 181 -2.26 10.51 11.58
N LEU A 182 -2.57 10.57 10.28
CA LEU A 182 -3.66 9.81 9.67
C LEU A 182 -3.07 8.60 8.95
N GLU A 183 -3.46 7.39 9.35
CA GLU A 183 -3.04 6.15 8.72
C GLU A 183 -4.25 5.32 8.31
N LYS A 184 -4.30 4.89 7.04
CA LYS A 184 -5.39 4.06 6.51
C LYS A 184 -5.30 2.62 6.98
N GLY A 185 -4.10 2.14 7.29
CA GLY A 185 -3.84 0.78 7.74
C GLY A 185 -4.07 0.57 9.23
N ASN A 186 -3.96 -0.69 9.64
CA ASN A 186 -4.00 -1.08 11.05
C ASN A 186 -2.58 -1.13 11.66
N TYR A 187 -2.50 -1.12 12.99
CA TYR A 187 -1.26 -1.26 13.74
C TYR A 187 -1.02 -2.72 14.15
N PHE A 188 0.18 -3.22 13.88
CA PHE A 188 0.60 -4.57 14.22
C PHE A 188 1.91 -4.52 15.02
N VAL A 189 2.07 -5.45 15.94
CA VAL A 189 3.34 -5.73 16.65
C VAL A 189 3.85 -7.13 16.28
N PRO A 190 5.08 -7.51 16.64
CA PRO A 190 5.67 -8.80 16.25
C PRO A 190 4.76 -10.02 16.48
N GLN A 191 4.05 -10.03 17.61
CA GLN A 191 3.11 -11.09 17.98
C GLN A 191 1.95 -11.18 16.97
N ASP A 192 1.43 -10.06 16.48
CA ASP A 192 0.29 -10.04 15.58
C ASP A 192 0.61 -10.66 14.19
N TYR A 193 1.87 -10.71 13.77
CA TYR A 193 2.21 -10.66 12.35
C TYR A 193 1.84 -11.81 11.40
N SER A 194 1.29 -12.97 11.73
CA SER A 194 1.30 -14.15 10.81
C SER A 194 2.66 -14.55 10.22
N THR A 195 2.93 -15.85 10.13
CA THR A 195 4.07 -16.38 9.37
C THR A 195 3.70 -16.68 7.92
N LEU A 196 2.44 -16.44 7.56
CA LEU A 196 1.85 -16.82 6.30
C LEU A 196 1.70 -15.63 5.36
N GLU A 197 2.17 -15.80 4.13
CA GLU A 197 2.12 -14.76 3.10
C GLU A 197 0.69 -14.29 2.79
N GLY A 198 -0.28 -15.20 2.73
CA GLY A 198 -1.68 -14.87 2.43
C GLY A 198 -2.27 -13.88 3.43
N PRO A 199 -2.45 -14.25 4.71
CA PRO A 199 -2.94 -13.35 5.76
C PRO A 199 -2.17 -12.02 5.82
N SER A 200 -0.84 -12.05 5.81
CA SER A 200 -0.03 -10.82 5.83
C SER A 200 -0.30 -9.91 4.63
N MET A 201 -0.52 -10.48 3.44
CA MET A 201 -0.88 -9.71 2.23
C MET A 201 -2.27 -9.08 2.33
N PHE A 202 -3.25 -9.78 2.90
CA PHE A 202 -4.60 -9.23 3.10
C PHE A 202 -4.62 -8.10 4.13
N GLU A 203 -3.81 -8.21 5.19
CA GLU A 203 -3.89 -7.27 6.30
C GLU A 203 -3.00 -6.03 6.13
N MET A 204 -1.85 -6.17 5.48
CA MET A 204 -0.79 -5.15 5.50
C MET A 204 -0.46 -4.54 4.14
N PHE A 205 -1.15 -4.92 3.06
CA PHE A 205 -0.89 -4.39 1.72
C PHE A 205 -2.11 -3.76 1.07
N GLU A 206 -1.88 -2.71 0.30
CA GLU A 206 -2.91 -2.04 -0.48
C GLU A 206 -3.56 -3.01 -1.47
N LEU A 207 -4.90 -3.03 -1.46
CA LEU A 207 -5.72 -3.92 -2.28
C LEU A 207 -5.26 -5.39 -2.17
N ASN A 208 -4.84 -5.84 -0.99
CA ASN A 208 -4.43 -7.23 -0.74
C ASN A 208 -3.27 -7.69 -1.65
N SER A 209 -2.33 -6.79 -1.96
CA SER A 209 -1.26 -6.99 -2.95
C SER A 209 -1.72 -7.20 -4.40
N LEU A 210 -2.97 -6.87 -4.73
CA LEU A 210 -3.53 -6.96 -6.08
C LEU A 210 -3.58 -5.61 -6.81
N LEU A 211 -2.94 -4.55 -6.27
CA LEU A 211 -2.81 -3.28 -6.98
C LEU A 211 -1.98 -3.47 -8.26
N MET A 212 -2.58 -3.24 -9.42
CA MET A 212 -1.97 -3.53 -10.72
C MET A 212 -2.38 -2.53 -11.81
N THR A 213 -1.58 -2.43 -12.86
CA THR A 213 -1.95 -1.67 -14.07
C THR A 213 -3.18 -2.27 -14.73
N HIS A 214 -3.95 -1.47 -15.48
CA HIS A 214 -5.16 -1.93 -16.18
C HIS A 214 -4.91 -3.10 -17.16
N ASP A 215 -3.70 -3.19 -17.71
CA ASP A 215 -3.27 -4.28 -18.59
C ASP A 215 -2.65 -5.48 -17.86
N GLY A 216 -2.58 -5.43 -16.52
CA GLY A 216 -2.08 -6.48 -15.64
C GLY A 216 -0.58 -6.75 -15.73
N ARG A 217 0.21 -5.88 -16.37
CA ARG A 217 1.65 -6.09 -16.58
C ARG A 217 2.51 -5.75 -15.38
N PHE A 218 2.11 -4.74 -14.61
CA PHE A 218 2.82 -4.33 -13.41
C PHE A 218 1.92 -4.49 -12.20
N ARG A 219 2.47 -5.11 -11.16
CA ARG A 219 1.87 -5.19 -9.82
C ARG A 219 2.67 -4.28 -8.90
N PHE A 220 1.96 -3.48 -8.12
CA PHE A 220 2.53 -2.61 -7.10
C PHE A 220 2.27 -3.23 -5.73
N MET A 221 3.31 -3.34 -4.91
CA MET A 221 3.20 -3.73 -3.51
C MET A 221 3.41 -2.48 -2.67
N ALA A 222 2.36 -2.03 -1.99
CA ALA A 222 2.39 -0.85 -1.14
C ALA A 222 1.85 -1.22 0.24
N GLY A 223 2.60 -0.92 1.30
CA GLY A 223 2.15 -1.19 2.66
C GLY A 223 0.92 -0.35 3.03
N SER A 224 -0.05 -0.99 3.68
CA SER A 224 -1.27 -0.41 4.24
C SER A 224 -1.37 -0.79 5.72
N THR A 225 -0.41 -0.31 6.50
CA THR A 225 -0.25 -0.56 7.93
C THR A 225 0.45 0.65 8.58
N VAL A 226 0.34 0.81 9.90
CA VAL A 226 1.16 1.78 10.64
C VAL A 226 2.64 1.51 10.38
N GLY A 227 3.35 2.51 9.87
CA GLY A 227 4.73 2.38 9.36
C GLY A 227 4.85 2.08 7.86
N GLY A 228 3.75 1.72 7.21
CA GLY A 228 3.60 1.56 5.77
C GLY A 228 4.64 0.64 5.13
N GLY A 229 5.23 1.08 4.01
CA GLY A 229 6.23 0.31 3.28
C GLY A 229 7.49 -0.02 4.08
N SER A 230 7.78 0.68 5.18
CA SER A 230 8.94 0.36 6.02
C SER A 230 8.79 -0.95 6.80
N VAL A 231 7.54 -1.37 7.05
CA VAL A 231 7.18 -2.63 7.72
C VAL A 231 7.27 -3.82 6.76
N VAL A 232 6.83 -3.62 5.51
CA VAL A 232 6.65 -4.70 4.52
C VAL A 232 7.72 -4.74 3.41
N ASN A 233 8.82 -4.00 3.55
CA ASN A 233 9.93 -4.04 2.59
C ASN A 233 10.94 -5.17 2.90
N TRP A 234 11.91 -5.37 2.00
CA TRP A 234 12.96 -6.38 2.17
C TRP A 234 14.14 -5.94 3.07
N ALA A 235 13.93 -4.95 3.94
CA ALA A 235 14.90 -4.41 4.90
C ALA A 235 16.17 -3.76 4.33
N ALA A 236 16.36 -3.76 3.02
CA ALA A 236 17.46 -3.06 2.37
C ALA A 236 17.33 -1.54 2.58
N SER A 237 18.40 -0.92 3.09
CA SER A 237 18.48 0.52 3.36
C SER A 237 19.82 1.04 2.86
N LEU A 238 19.80 1.62 1.66
CA LEU A 238 21.02 2.09 0.99
C LEU A 238 21.12 3.61 1.09
N LYS A 239 22.34 4.10 1.32
CA LYS A 239 22.63 5.53 1.19
C LYS A 239 22.46 5.94 -0.28
N THR A 240 21.90 7.12 -0.52
CA THR A 240 21.89 7.72 -1.87
C THR A 240 23.33 7.82 -2.39
N PRO A 241 23.66 7.25 -3.57
CA PRO A 241 25.00 7.35 -4.14
C PRO A 241 25.36 8.80 -4.48
N ASP A 242 26.63 9.17 -4.32
CA ASP A 242 27.09 10.55 -4.52
C ASP A 242 26.83 11.03 -5.97
N ALA A 243 26.96 10.15 -6.96
CA ALA A 243 26.65 10.46 -8.36
C ALA A 243 25.17 10.85 -8.59
N ILE A 244 24.22 10.25 -7.86
CA ILE A 244 22.80 10.60 -7.94
C ILE A 244 22.53 11.94 -7.26
N ILE A 245 23.24 12.22 -6.16
CA ILE A 245 23.16 13.52 -5.48
C ILE A 245 23.67 14.63 -6.41
N GLU A 246 24.78 14.38 -7.12
CA GLU A 246 25.34 15.30 -8.12
C GLU A 246 24.37 15.53 -9.27
N GLU A 247 23.82 14.46 -9.87
CA GLU A 247 22.81 14.56 -10.93
C GLU A 247 21.61 15.42 -10.49
N TRP A 248 21.03 15.17 -9.32
CA TRP A 248 19.86 15.92 -8.86
C TRP A 248 20.17 17.37 -8.53
N SER A 249 21.35 17.64 -7.96
CA SER A 249 21.67 18.98 -7.49
C SER A 249 22.26 19.88 -8.55
N VAL A 250 23.13 19.35 -9.41
CA VAL A 250 23.85 20.09 -10.45
C VAL A 250 23.10 20.02 -11.77
N ASP A 251 22.88 18.81 -12.29
CA ASP A 251 22.34 18.63 -13.64
C ASP A 251 20.86 19.02 -13.73
N LEU A 252 20.07 18.63 -12.71
CA LEU A 252 18.65 18.98 -12.59
C LEU A 252 18.41 20.29 -11.82
N GLY A 253 19.45 20.88 -11.24
CA GLY A 253 19.39 22.16 -10.55
C GLY A 253 18.49 22.18 -9.31
N ILE A 254 18.33 21.04 -8.60
CA ILE A 254 17.49 20.93 -7.40
C ILE A 254 18.37 21.15 -6.14
N PRO A 255 18.47 22.38 -5.59
CA PRO A 255 19.59 22.75 -4.72
C PRO A 255 19.53 22.11 -3.34
N ILE A 256 18.39 21.52 -2.96
CA ILE A 256 18.22 20.87 -1.64
C ILE A 256 19.18 19.70 -1.46
N PHE A 257 19.50 18.97 -2.53
CA PHE A 257 20.33 17.77 -2.48
C PHE A 257 21.82 18.06 -2.34
N SER A 258 22.29 19.21 -2.84
CA SER A 258 23.69 19.67 -2.63
C SER A 258 23.94 20.29 -1.26
N ARG A 259 22.89 20.61 -0.50
CA ARG A 259 23.03 21.31 0.79
C ARG A 259 23.55 20.40 1.89
N GLU A 260 24.32 20.98 2.80
CA GLU A 260 24.79 20.31 4.02
C GLU A 260 23.64 19.74 4.85
N ASN A 261 22.46 20.37 4.81
CA ASN A 261 21.26 19.86 5.49
C ASN A 261 20.84 18.47 4.97
N TYR A 262 20.94 18.20 3.67
CA TYR A 262 20.61 16.87 3.12
C TYR A 262 21.62 15.83 3.58
N LYS A 263 22.93 16.14 3.53
CA LYS A 263 23.99 15.25 4.01
C LYS A 263 23.83 14.94 5.51
N ALA A 264 23.52 15.95 6.32
CA ALA A 264 23.27 15.80 7.75
C ALA A 264 22.03 14.95 8.04
N ALA A 265 20.94 15.14 7.29
CA ALA A 265 19.74 14.33 7.39
C ALA A 265 20.02 12.87 7.00
N MET A 266 20.73 12.64 5.88
CA MET A 266 21.14 11.32 5.41
C MET A 266 21.99 10.60 6.47
N TYR A 267 22.98 11.28 7.04
CA TYR A 267 23.81 10.73 8.11
C TYR A 267 22.98 10.35 9.34
N THR A 268 22.05 11.20 9.75
CA THR A 268 21.17 10.96 10.91
C THR A 268 20.31 9.71 10.71
N VAL A 269 19.67 9.59 9.54
CA VAL A 269 18.83 8.43 9.19
C VAL A 269 19.69 7.16 9.09
N CYS A 270 20.82 7.21 8.39
CA CYS A 270 21.70 6.06 8.21
C CYS A 270 22.26 5.55 9.54
N LYS A 271 22.65 6.47 10.44
CA LYS A 271 23.15 6.14 11.77
C LYS A 271 22.08 5.44 12.62
N ARG A 272 20.81 5.90 12.54
CA ARG A 272 19.70 5.29 13.29
C ARG A 272 19.33 3.90 12.77
N LEU A 273 19.21 3.77 11.44
CA LEU A 273 18.77 2.52 10.81
C LEU A 273 19.87 1.46 10.71
N VAL A 274 21.14 1.84 10.83
CA VAL A 274 22.29 0.94 10.71
C VAL A 274 22.38 0.34 9.30
N VAL A 275 22.55 1.21 8.30
CA VAL A 275 22.75 0.79 6.88
C VAL A 275 23.90 -0.23 6.73
N PRO A 276 23.79 -1.21 5.80
CA PRO A 276 22.88 -1.27 4.65
C PRO A 276 21.53 -1.96 4.88
N ARG A 277 21.20 -2.34 6.12
CA ARG A 277 19.95 -3.05 6.46
C ARG A 277 19.28 -2.43 7.67
N ASN A 278 17.97 -2.24 7.67
CA ASN A 278 17.27 -1.69 8.84
C ASN A 278 16.95 -2.78 9.88
N SER A 279 17.92 -3.62 10.22
CA SER A 279 17.81 -4.69 11.23
C SER A 279 19.19 -4.98 11.82
N SER A 280 19.27 -5.81 12.86
CA SER A 280 20.56 -6.29 13.36
C SER A 280 21.31 -7.12 12.29
N GLU A 281 22.63 -7.20 12.45
CA GLU A 281 23.52 -7.86 11.49
C GLU A 281 23.19 -9.35 11.30
N LYS A 282 22.79 -10.04 12.38
CA LYS A 282 22.49 -11.49 12.39
C LYS A 282 21.03 -11.82 12.12
N HIS A 283 20.22 -10.82 11.76
CA HIS A 283 18.78 -11.00 11.60
C HIS A 283 18.41 -11.86 10.39
N TYR A 284 17.63 -12.90 10.63
CA TYR A 284 16.91 -13.65 9.61
C TYR A 284 15.60 -14.17 10.21
N CYS A 285 14.45 -13.79 9.64
CA CYS A 285 13.15 -14.34 10.04
C CYS A 285 12.35 -14.96 8.90
N GLY A 286 12.87 -14.96 7.67
CA GLY A 286 12.17 -15.46 6.47
C GLY A 286 10.97 -14.63 6.01
N SER A 287 10.40 -13.79 6.87
CA SER A 287 9.13 -13.08 6.65
C SER A 287 9.26 -11.55 6.62
N CYS A 288 10.47 -10.97 6.53
CA CYS A 288 10.67 -9.52 6.68
C CYS A 288 9.82 -8.63 5.76
N SER A 289 9.44 -9.13 4.58
CA SER A 289 8.56 -8.44 3.63
C SER A 289 7.08 -8.47 4.01
N SER A 290 6.73 -9.25 5.02
CA SER A 290 5.35 -9.53 5.45
C SER A 290 5.18 -9.27 6.95
N GLY A 291 6.03 -8.41 7.53
CA GLY A 291 6.07 -8.16 8.98
C GLY A 291 7.18 -8.96 9.69
N CYS A 292 7.93 -8.29 10.56
CA CYS A 292 9.05 -8.91 11.26
C CYS A 292 8.61 -9.54 12.58
N LYS A 293 8.44 -10.87 12.57
CA LYS A 293 8.07 -11.67 13.75
C LYS A 293 9.03 -11.58 14.94
N THR A 294 10.30 -11.26 14.70
CA THR A 294 11.28 -11.10 15.79
C THR A 294 11.33 -9.67 16.36
N GLY A 295 10.65 -8.71 15.72
CA GLY A 295 10.68 -7.29 16.11
C GLY A 295 11.99 -6.55 15.79
N ASP A 296 13.02 -7.22 15.26
CA ASP A 296 14.33 -6.60 15.02
C ASP A 296 14.36 -5.63 13.81
N LYS A 297 13.32 -5.65 12.98
CA LYS A 297 13.18 -4.73 11.84
C LYS A 297 12.83 -3.32 12.34
N ARG A 298 13.65 -2.36 11.94
CA ARG A 298 13.56 -0.94 12.29
C ARG A 298 12.71 -0.18 11.27
N GLY A 299 11.42 -0.52 11.21
CA GLY A 299 10.42 0.27 10.48
C GLY A 299 10.11 1.58 11.22
N THR A 300 9.35 2.48 10.61
CA THR A 300 8.96 3.74 11.26
C THR A 300 8.05 3.51 12.46
N ASP A 301 7.29 2.42 12.47
CA ASP A 301 6.46 1.90 13.58
C ASP A 301 7.25 1.60 14.85
N SER A 302 8.48 1.09 14.73
CA SER A 302 9.37 0.77 15.86
C SER A 302 10.43 1.83 16.14
N THR A 303 10.45 2.93 15.36
CA THR A 303 11.46 3.99 15.46
C THR A 303 10.85 5.39 15.59
N TRP A 304 10.65 6.11 14.49
CA TRP A 304 10.23 7.52 14.55
C TRP A 304 8.80 7.71 15.04
N LEU A 305 7.86 6.78 14.77
CA LEU A 305 6.51 6.89 15.32
C LEU A 305 6.52 6.72 16.84
N VAL A 306 7.42 5.89 17.39
CA VAL A 306 7.62 5.79 18.83
C VAL A 306 8.08 7.12 19.40
N ASP A 307 9.05 7.79 18.75
CA ASP A 307 9.46 9.14 19.17
C ASP A 307 8.31 10.14 19.09
N ALA A 308 7.50 10.09 18.03
CA ALA A 308 6.35 10.97 17.87
C ALA A 308 5.35 10.79 19.01
N VAL A 309 4.97 9.55 19.30
CA VAL A 309 4.05 9.19 20.40
C VAL A 309 4.63 9.57 21.76
N ASN A 310 5.93 9.35 21.99
CA ASN A 310 6.62 9.78 23.22
C ASN A 310 6.66 11.31 23.37
N ASN A 311 6.45 12.06 22.29
CA ASN A 311 6.26 13.52 22.29
C ASN A 311 4.78 13.91 22.08
N ASN A 312 3.86 13.06 22.53
CA ASN A 312 2.40 13.28 22.53
C ASN A 312 1.73 13.41 21.16
N ALA A 313 2.37 12.96 20.07
CA ALA A 313 1.68 12.81 18.80
C ALA A 313 0.62 11.69 18.89
N LEU A 314 -0.50 11.89 18.21
CA LEU A 314 -1.59 10.92 18.15
C LEU A 314 -1.71 10.35 16.74
N ILE A 315 -2.00 9.04 16.65
CA ILE A 315 -2.08 8.31 15.39
C ILE A 315 -3.51 7.76 15.25
N LEU A 316 -4.26 8.31 14.31
CA LEU A 316 -5.57 7.81 13.91
C LEU A 316 -5.38 6.71 12.87
N THR A 317 -5.57 5.46 13.29
CA THR A 317 -5.44 4.28 12.43
C THR A 317 -6.77 3.93 11.78
N GLN A 318 -6.71 3.22 10.65
CA GLN A 318 -7.89 2.92 9.82
C GLN A 318 -8.64 4.18 9.35
N CYS A 319 -7.92 5.30 9.24
CA CYS A 319 -8.42 6.60 8.83
C CYS A 319 -7.78 6.99 7.49
N LYS A 320 -8.57 7.01 6.41
CA LYS A 320 -8.08 7.31 5.07
C LYS A 320 -8.33 8.78 4.75
N ALA A 321 -7.26 9.55 4.55
CA ALA A 321 -7.37 10.89 4.00
C ALA A 321 -7.83 10.84 2.53
N GLU A 322 -8.95 11.48 2.22
CA GLU A 322 -9.49 11.51 0.85
C GLU A 322 -9.12 12.76 0.07
N LYS A 323 -9.05 13.90 0.77
CA LYS A 323 -8.73 15.20 0.18
C LYS A 323 -8.21 16.18 1.21
N LEU A 324 -7.49 17.18 0.71
CA LEU A 324 -7.13 18.37 1.46
C LEU A 324 -8.23 19.43 1.30
N ILE A 325 -8.58 20.09 2.39
CA ILE A 325 -9.52 21.21 2.38
C ILE A 325 -8.70 22.48 2.19
N LEU A 326 -9.05 23.32 1.21
CA LEU A 326 -8.37 24.59 0.93
C LEU A 326 -9.35 25.76 1.12
N VAL A 327 -8.88 26.85 1.70
CA VAL A 327 -9.60 28.13 1.84
C VAL A 327 -8.88 29.23 1.08
N ASP A 328 -9.63 30.24 0.68
CA ASP A 328 -9.06 31.44 0.09
C ASP A 328 -8.23 32.22 1.13
N ASN A 329 -7.04 32.67 0.74
CA ASN A 329 -6.25 33.62 1.53
C ASN A 329 -6.99 34.96 1.59
N ASP A 330 -6.78 35.74 2.65
CA ASP A 330 -7.25 37.12 2.66
C ASP A 330 -6.40 38.02 1.76
N ALA A 331 -6.81 39.28 1.57
CA ALA A 331 -6.15 40.19 0.65
C ALA A 331 -4.70 40.54 1.08
N GLU A 332 -4.40 40.47 2.37
CA GLU A 332 -3.09 40.81 2.93
C GLU A 332 -2.12 39.64 2.75
N GLU A 333 -2.52 38.43 3.13
CA GLU A 333 -1.77 37.20 2.91
C GLU A 333 -1.54 36.92 1.42
N ARG A 334 -2.51 37.20 0.55
CA ARG A 334 -2.33 37.10 -0.92
C ARG A 334 -1.24 38.04 -1.41
N ARG A 335 -1.15 39.24 -0.84
CA ARG A 335 -0.16 40.25 -1.23
C ARG A 335 1.24 39.88 -0.76
N GLU A 336 1.36 39.25 0.40
CA GLU A 336 2.64 38.83 0.97
C GLU A 336 3.17 37.53 0.36
N THR A 337 2.32 36.51 0.24
CA THR A 337 2.72 35.17 -0.20
C THR A 337 2.57 34.94 -1.71
N GLY A 338 1.74 35.73 -2.38
CA GLY A 338 1.33 35.50 -3.76
C GLY A 338 0.36 34.32 -3.96
N LEU A 339 0.00 33.59 -2.89
CA LEU A 339 -0.88 32.42 -2.96
C LEU A 339 -2.36 32.83 -2.83
N LYS A 340 -3.21 32.34 -3.74
CA LYS A 340 -4.66 32.61 -3.71
C LYS A 340 -5.40 31.83 -2.64
N LYS A 341 -4.92 30.62 -2.33
CA LYS A 341 -5.54 29.66 -1.41
C LYS A 341 -4.50 29.15 -0.41
N LYS A 342 -4.91 28.89 0.82
CA LYS A 342 -4.19 28.13 1.86
C LYS A 342 -4.97 26.87 2.23
N MET A 343 -4.33 25.95 2.94
CA MET A 343 -5.05 24.82 3.54
C MET A 343 -6.02 25.34 4.62
N PHE A 344 -7.24 24.82 4.64
CA PHE A 344 -8.23 25.10 5.68
C PHE A 344 -7.64 24.69 7.01
N GLY A 345 -7.51 25.65 7.93
CA GLY A 345 -7.01 25.45 9.29
C GLY A 345 -5.63 24.80 9.33
N SER A 346 -4.57 25.59 9.46
CA SER A 346 -3.31 25.07 10.04
C SER A 346 -3.54 24.42 11.41
N ASP A 347 -4.67 24.77 12.03
CA ASP A 347 -5.02 24.44 13.41
C ASP A 347 -6.13 23.38 13.51
N SER A 348 -6.79 22.96 12.41
CA SER A 348 -7.84 21.92 12.46
C SER A 348 -8.15 21.21 11.13
N PHE A 349 -8.60 19.95 11.19
CA PHE A 349 -9.04 19.16 10.03
C PHE A 349 -10.33 18.38 10.29
N SER A 350 -11.12 18.08 9.25
CA SER A 350 -12.46 17.47 9.37
C SER A 350 -12.52 16.01 8.94
N ILE A 351 -13.00 15.11 9.80
CA ILE A 351 -13.19 13.69 9.50
C ILE A 351 -14.68 13.29 9.55
N GLN A 352 -15.13 12.48 8.58
CA GLN A 352 -16.47 11.93 8.42
C GLN A 352 -16.52 10.48 8.88
N PRO A 353 -17.47 10.09 9.73
CA PRO A 353 -17.82 8.69 9.96
C PRO A 353 -18.24 8.00 8.65
N ASN A 354 -17.97 6.70 8.53
CA ASN A 354 -18.39 5.94 7.35
C ASN A 354 -19.88 5.59 7.47
N GLN A 355 -20.73 5.99 6.52
CA GLN A 355 -22.12 5.53 6.48
C GLN A 355 -22.18 4.02 6.18
N LYS A 356 -22.89 3.24 7.02
CA LYS A 356 -23.18 1.82 6.75
C LYS A 356 -23.93 1.69 5.41
N GLU A 357 -23.23 1.29 4.35
CA GLU A 357 -23.92 0.71 3.20
C GLU A 357 -24.46 -0.66 3.61
N ALA A 358 -25.77 -0.74 3.82
CA ALA A 358 -26.48 -1.99 4.03
C ALA A 358 -26.45 -2.82 2.72
N SER A 359 -25.50 -3.75 2.61
CA SER A 359 -25.68 -4.94 1.78
C SER A 359 -24.82 -6.10 2.30
N ASP A 360 -25.46 -7.26 2.48
CA ASP A 360 -24.84 -8.53 2.84
C ASP A 360 -23.85 -8.97 1.75
N GLN A 361 -22.59 -8.55 1.87
CA GLN A 361 -21.35 -9.13 1.29
C GLN A 361 -20.18 -8.16 1.47
N CYS A 362 -19.88 -7.73 2.71
CA CYS A 362 -18.74 -6.87 2.97
C CYS A 362 -17.46 -7.72 3.21
N GLN A 363 -16.81 -8.09 2.11
CA GLN A 363 -15.38 -8.45 2.06
C GLN A 363 -14.65 -7.45 1.15
N SER A 364 -14.93 -6.15 1.34
CA SER A 364 -14.20 -5.08 0.65
C SER A 364 -13.72 -4.05 1.65
N ASP A 365 -12.41 -3.86 1.61
CA ASP A 365 -11.59 -2.94 2.38
C ASP A 365 -12.09 -1.49 2.30
N SER A 366 -12.82 -1.04 3.33
CA SER A 366 -12.73 0.28 3.95
C SER A 366 -13.93 0.55 4.87
N CYS A 367 -13.88 0.04 6.10
CA CYS A 367 -14.56 0.67 7.24
C CYS A 367 -13.60 1.70 7.82
N GLY A 368 -13.70 2.97 7.42
CA GLY A 368 -12.79 4.00 7.89
C GLY A 368 -13.32 5.40 7.65
N LEU A 369 -12.90 6.34 8.50
CA LEU A 369 -13.32 7.73 8.39
C LEU A 369 -12.70 8.43 7.16
N ARG A 370 -13.43 9.41 6.61
CA ARG A 370 -13.14 10.14 5.35
C ARG A 370 -12.97 11.65 5.57
N LEU A 371 -12.29 12.40 4.70
CA LEU A 371 -12.22 13.87 4.81
C LEU A 371 -13.12 14.53 3.75
N ALA A 372 -13.99 15.50 4.07
CA ALA A 372 -15.02 16.07 3.16
C ALA A 372 -14.87 17.58 2.79
N TYR A 373 -15.55 18.03 1.72
CA TYR A 373 -15.46 19.36 1.05
C TYR A 373 -16.72 19.64 0.21
N ASP A 374 -17.08 20.92 0.07
CA ASP A 374 -18.08 21.53 -0.82
C ASP A 374 -17.41 22.36 -1.93
N THR A 375 -17.82 22.17 -3.19
CA THR A 375 -17.08 22.45 -4.44
C THR A 375 -16.90 23.93 -4.81
N GLY A 376 -15.65 24.36 -5.00
CA GLY A 376 -15.26 25.54 -5.79
C GLY A 376 -14.01 25.26 -6.65
N THR A 377 -14.18 25.37 -7.96
CA THR A 377 -13.23 25.09 -9.05
C THR A 377 -11.79 25.55 -8.78
N VAL A 378 -10.81 24.72 -9.12
CA VAL A 378 -9.37 25.08 -9.16
C VAL A 378 -8.89 24.86 -10.58
N ASP A 379 -8.57 25.96 -11.27
CA ASP A 379 -7.83 25.93 -12.53
C ASP A 379 -6.36 25.60 -12.24
N PHE A 380 -5.88 24.50 -12.80
CA PHE A 380 -4.44 24.24 -12.91
C PHE A 380 -3.99 24.75 -14.28
N GLU A 381 -3.09 25.75 -14.28
CA GLU A 381 -2.38 26.12 -15.49
C GLU A 381 -1.54 24.93 -15.99
N ARG A 382 -1.75 24.61 -17.26
CA ARG A 382 -1.12 23.52 -17.98
C ARG A 382 0.37 23.83 -18.12
N VAL A 383 1.23 23.11 -17.40
CA VAL A 383 2.67 23.11 -17.70
C VAL A 383 2.83 22.49 -19.10
N GLU A 384 3.26 23.29 -20.06
CA GLU A 384 3.51 22.84 -21.43
C GLU A 384 4.55 21.71 -21.44
N GLU A 385 4.17 20.54 -21.95
CA GLU A 385 5.09 19.48 -22.33
C GLU A 385 6.01 19.98 -23.44
N SER A 386 7.21 20.45 -23.09
CA SER A 386 8.27 20.66 -24.06
C SER A 386 9.61 20.15 -23.54
N LYS A 387 9.98 18.95 -23.97
CA LYS A 387 11.17 18.64 -24.80
C LYS A 387 11.50 17.15 -24.73
N HIS A 388 11.83 16.61 -25.90
CA HIS A 388 12.18 15.22 -26.15
C HIS A 388 13.22 14.68 -25.17
N TRP A 389 12.89 13.58 -24.49
CA TRP A 389 13.86 12.73 -23.81
C TRP A 389 14.70 11.98 -24.85
N SER A 390 15.87 12.51 -25.21
CA SER A 390 16.88 11.76 -25.96
C SER A 390 17.50 10.71 -25.03
N ARG A 391 17.40 9.43 -25.39
CA ARG A 391 18.02 8.32 -24.65
C ARG A 391 19.54 8.39 -24.78
N THR A 392 20.23 8.80 -23.73
CA THR A 392 21.65 8.49 -23.54
C THR A 392 21.76 7.05 -23.02
N PRO A 393 22.53 6.15 -23.66
CA PRO A 393 22.75 4.81 -23.15
C PRO A 393 23.60 4.88 -21.87
N TYR A 394 23.15 4.19 -20.81
CA TYR A 394 23.91 4.01 -19.58
C TYR A 394 25.21 3.24 -19.86
N PRO A 395 26.34 3.59 -19.23
CA PRO A 395 27.53 2.76 -19.24
C PRO A 395 27.24 1.41 -18.52
N PRO A 396 27.93 0.32 -18.91
CA PRO A 396 27.77 -0.97 -18.25
C PRO A 396 28.15 -0.88 -16.76
N TYR A 397 27.34 -1.51 -15.90
CA TYR A 397 27.65 -1.65 -14.48
C TYR A 397 29.02 -2.32 -14.29
N PRO A 398 29.86 -1.86 -13.36
CA PRO A 398 31.08 -2.57 -13.00
C PRO A 398 30.72 -3.94 -12.41
N ASP A 399 31.30 -4.99 -12.97
CA ASP A 399 31.22 -6.37 -12.48
C ASP A 399 31.62 -6.42 -11.00
N GLY A 400 30.70 -6.78 -10.10
CA GLY A 400 31.05 -6.88 -8.68
C GLY A 400 29.96 -7.00 -7.62
N LEU A 401 28.67 -6.97 -7.95
CA LEU A 401 27.62 -7.34 -6.98
C LEU A 401 27.43 -8.86 -6.97
N GLY A 402 28.34 -9.53 -6.28
CA GLY A 402 28.22 -10.94 -5.94
C GLY A 402 26.88 -11.20 -5.25
N ILE A 403 26.07 -12.03 -5.91
CA ILE A 403 24.91 -12.68 -5.30
C ILE A 403 25.46 -13.47 -4.11
N LEU A 404 25.16 -13.03 -2.89
CA LEU A 404 25.40 -13.83 -1.70
C LEU A 404 24.59 -15.14 -1.87
N PRO A 405 25.24 -16.32 -1.84
CA PRO A 405 24.54 -17.59 -1.96
C PRO A 405 23.63 -17.82 -0.74
N ARG A 406 22.58 -18.61 -1.02
CA ARG A 406 21.37 -18.87 -0.22
C ARG A 406 21.60 -19.20 1.25
#